data_AF-A0A4R4S7U7-F1
#
_entry.id   AF-A0A4R4S7U7-F1
#
_cell.length_a   1.000
_cell.length_b   1.000
_cell.length_c   1.000
_cell.angle_alpha   90.00
_cell.angle_beta   90.00
_cell.angle_gamma   90.00
#
_symmetry.space_group_name_H-M   'P 1'
#
loop_
_entity.id
_entity.type
_entity.pdbx_description
1 polymer ?
#
loop_
_entity_poly.entity_id
_entity_poly.type
_entity_poly.pdbx_seq_one_letter_code
_entity_poly.pdbx_strand_id
1 'polypeptide(L)' 'MPTITLRAVNVPDKGEMGKRKVKAVLCTELGLPLNAAVSIRVITWNSSPQIGGGLELHTNVKVEYDL' A
#
# COMPACT_ATOMS: atom_id res chain seq x y z
N MET A 1 13.81 9.58 -3.66
CA MET A 1 13.10 8.46 -3.00
C MET A 1 12.46 7.61 -4.08
N PRO A 2 12.57 6.27 -4.02
CA PRO A 2 11.89 5.41 -4.96
C PRO A 2 10.36 5.49 -4.78
N THR A 3 9.66 5.45 -5.91
CA THR A 3 8.19 5.44 -5.97
C THR A 3 7.76 4.21 -6.75
N ILE A 4 6.74 3.51 -6.27
CA ILE A 4 6.13 2.38 -6.97
C ILE A 4 4.62 2.56 -7.04
N THR A 5 4.01 2.00 -8.08
CA THR A 5 2.54 1.96 -8.22
C THR A 5 2.08 0.54 -7.94
N LEU A 6 1.39 0.34 -6.81
CA LEU A 6 0.77 -0.92 -6.45
C LEU A 6 -0.51 -1.10 -7.26
N ARG A 7 -0.63 -2.24 -7.94
CA ARG A 7 -1.76 -2.53 -8.85
C ARG A 7 -3.10 -2.56 -8.11
N ALA A 8 -3.13 -3.24 -6.98
CA ALA A 8 -4.30 -3.38 -6.12
C ALA A 8 -3.87 -3.56 -4.66
N VAL A 9 -4.52 -2.82 -3.77
CA VAL A 9 -4.36 -2.95 -2.32
C VAL A 9 -5.75 -2.98 -1.69
N ASN A 10 -6.03 -4.04 -0.94
CA ASN A 10 -7.24 -4.15 -0.14
C ASN A 10 -6.93 -3.70 1.29
N VAL A 11 -7.60 -2.65 1.74
CA VAL A 11 -7.43 -2.09 3.09
C VAL A 11 -8.77 -1.97 3.80
N PRO A 12 -8.83 -2.21 5.12
CA PRO A 12 -10.05 -1.95 5.89
C PRO A 12 -10.31 -0.45 6.12
N ASP A 13 -9.24 0.34 6.15
CA ASP A 13 -9.25 1.79 6.31
C ASP A 13 -7.94 2.39 5.77
N LYS A 14 -7.87 3.72 5.62
CA LYS A 14 -6.66 4.43 5.15
C LYS A 14 -5.70 4.86 6.26
N GLY A 15 -5.99 4.53 7.51
CA GLY A 15 -5.19 4.79 8.70
C GLY A 15 -4.06 3.75 8.90
N GLU A 16 -3.78 3.39 10.15
CA GLU A 16 -2.65 2.50 10.46
C GLU A 16 -2.76 1.11 9.83
N MET A 17 -3.96 0.53 9.81
CA MET A 17 -4.14 -0.84 9.31
C MET A 17 -4.00 -0.89 7.78
N GLY A 18 -4.51 0.14 7.08
CA GLY A 18 -4.24 0.33 5.66
C GLY A 18 -2.76 0.54 5.35
N LYS A 19 -2.05 1.37 6.11
CA LYS A 19 -0.60 1.56 5.93
C LYS A 19 0.18 0.25 6.07
N ARG A 20 -0.17 -0.59 7.05
CA ARG A 20 0.46 -1.92 7.22
C ARG A 20 0.19 -2.84 6.03
N LYS A 21 -1.04 -2.83 5.50
CA LYS A 21 -1.40 -3.59 4.29
C LYS A 21 -0.64 -3.10 3.06
N VAL A 22 -0.55 -1.78 2.86
CA VAL A 22 0.24 -1.17 1.79
C VAL A 22 1.70 -1.57 1.92
N LYS A 23 2.29 -1.54 3.13
CA LYS A 23 3.67 -1.99 3.37
C LYS A 23 3.86 -3.46 3.00
N ALA A 24 2.92 -4.31 3.36
CA ALA A 24 3.00 -5.73 3.04
C ALA A 24 3.02 -5.97 1.53
N VAL A 25 2.09 -5.33 0.79
CA VAL A 25 2.03 -5.43 -0.67
C VAL A 25 3.28 -4.83 -1.31
N LEU A 26 3.77 -3.70 -0.81
CA LEU A 26 5.02 -3.08 -1.25
C LEU A 26 6.22 -4.03 -1.09
N CYS A 27 6.36 -4.67 0.07
CA CYS A 27 7.45 -5.64 0.29
C CYS A 27 7.34 -6.82 -0.67
N THR A 28 6.14 -7.33 -0.92
CA THR A 28 5.90 -8.41 -1.90
C THR A 28 6.31 -8.00 -3.32
N GLU A 29 5.92 -6.81 -3.78
CA GLU A 29 6.29 -6.30 -5.12
C GLU A 29 7.81 -6.10 -5.27
N LEU A 30 8.48 -5.71 -4.18
CA LEU A 30 9.93 -5.53 -4.15
C LEU A 30 10.71 -6.85 -3.92
N GLY A 31 10.02 -7.97 -3.70
CA GLY A 31 10.65 -9.25 -3.34
C GLY A 31 11.36 -9.22 -1.98
N LEU A 32 10.96 -8.30 -1.09
CA LEU A 32 11.53 -8.13 0.23
C LEU A 32 10.73 -8.88 1.31
N PRO A 33 11.37 -9.33 2.40
CA PRO A 33 10.65 -9.86 3.54
C PRO A 33 9.74 -8.79 4.17
N LEU A 34 8.61 -9.18 4.75
CA LEU A 34 7.67 -8.25 5.41
C LEU A 34 8.31 -7.44 6.55
N ASN A 35 9.37 -7.99 7.15
CA ASN A 35 10.16 -7.35 8.20
C ASN A 35 11.31 -6.49 7.66
N ALA A 36 11.40 -6.29 6.34
CA ALA A 36 12.37 -5.38 5.76
C ALA A 36 12.18 -3.96 6.32
N ALA A 37 13.29 -3.23 6.40
CA ALA A 37 13.37 -1.86 6.89
C ALA A 37 12.72 -0.82 5.95
N VAL A 38 11.63 -1.21 5.27
CA VAL A 38 10.89 -0.32 4.37
C VAL A 38 10.07 0.66 5.18
N SER A 39 10.31 1.94 4.94
CA SER A 39 9.57 3.05 5.54
C SER A 39 8.72 3.74 4.48
N ILE A 40 7.39 3.71 4.67
CA ILE A 40 6.47 4.43 3.79
C ILE A 40 6.44 5.91 4.20
N ARG A 41 6.71 6.80 3.26
CA ARG A 41 6.65 8.25 3.47
C ARG A 41 5.29 8.79 3.07
N VAL A 42 4.83 8.44 1.87
CA VAL A 42 3.59 8.96 1.28
C VAL A 42 2.84 7.82 0.61
N ILE A 43 1.51 7.84 0.77
CA ILE A 43 0.58 6.94 0.06
C ILE A 43 -0.43 7.81 -0.66
N THR A 44 -0.43 7.73 -1.98
CA THR A 44 -1.35 8.46 -2.85
C THR A 44 -2.36 7.49 -3.43
N TRP A 45 -3.60 7.64 -2.98
CA TRP A 45 -4.74 6.83 -3.40
C TRP A 45 -5.34 7.43 -4.68
N ASN A 46 -4.92 6.95 -5.85
CA ASN A 46 -5.37 7.52 -7.13
C ASN A 46 -6.73 7.01 -7.62
N SER A 47 -7.33 6.02 -6.94
CA SER A 47 -8.58 5.40 -7.40
C SER A 47 -9.67 5.49 -6.35
N SER A 48 -10.89 5.71 -6.83
CA SER A 48 -12.12 5.57 -6.06
C SER A 48 -12.18 4.14 -5.53
N PRO A 49 -12.19 3.93 -4.20
CA PRO A 49 -12.22 2.58 -3.65
C PRO A 49 -13.48 1.86 -4.09
N GLN A 50 -13.33 0.59 -4.46
CA GLN A 50 -14.48 -0.31 -4.53
C GLN A 50 -14.73 -0.83 -3.11
N ILE A 51 -15.84 -0.40 -2.50
CA ILE A 51 -16.20 -0.78 -1.14
C ILE A 51 -17.02 -2.06 -1.20
N GLY A 52 -16.56 -3.12 -0.53
CA GLY A 52 -17.26 -4.39 -0.46
C GLY A 52 -16.90 -5.17 0.80
N GLY A 53 -17.91 -5.69 1.51
CA GLY A 53 -17.69 -6.57 2.67
C GLY A 53 -16.87 -5.95 3.82
N GLY A 54 -16.93 -4.62 3.99
CA GLY A 54 -16.16 -3.90 5.01
C GLY A 54 -14.70 -3.60 4.65
N LEU A 55 -14.31 -3.80 3.38
CA LEU A 55 -12.98 -3.45 2.86
C LEU A 55 -13.08 -2.44 1.72
N GLU A 56 -12.06 -1.59 1.61
CA GLU A 56 -11.83 -0.66 0.52
C GLU A 56 -10.74 -1.21 -0.40
N LEU A 57 -11.12 -1.63 -1.61
CA LEU A 57 -10.18 -2.02 -2.65
C LEU A 57 -9.72 -0.78 -3.41
N HIS A 58 -8.43 -0.46 -3.32
CA HIS A 58 -7.81 0.61 -4.07
C HIS A 58 -6.89 0.05 -5.15
N THR A 59 -7.09 0.50 -6.38
CA THR A 59 -6.18 0.23 -7.50
C THR A 59 -5.25 1.42 -7.73
N ASN A 60 -4.12 1.20 -8.41
CA ASN A 60 -3.16 2.24 -8.79
C ASN A 60 -2.66 3.11 -7.61
N VAL A 61 -2.39 2.49 -6.46
CA VAL A 61 -1.92 3.18 -5.27
C VAL A 61 -0.43 3.51 -5.46
N LYS A 62 -0.10 4.80 -5.49
CA LYS A 62 1.31 5.23 -5.55
C LYS A 62 1.87 5.29 -4.14
N VAL A 63 3.05 4.70 -3.94
CA VAL A 63 3.72 4.65 -2.66
C VAL A 63 5.14 5.15 -2.81
N GLU A 64 5.48 6.16 -2.01
CA GLU A 64 6.84 6.64 -1.86
C GLU A 64 7.44 6.01 -0.62
N TYR A 65 8.58 5.36 -0.80
CA TYR A 65 9.21 4.59 0.27
C TYR A 65 10.72 4.82 0.33
N ASP A 66 11.31 4.36 1.42
CA ASP A 66 12.73 4.41 1.72
C ASP A 66 13.14 3.02 2.25
N LEU A 67 14.36 2.59 1.93
CA LEU A 67 14.92 1.28 2.30
C LEU A 67 16.05 1.41 3.32
#